data_AF-A0A6A5V4F9-F1
#
_entry.id   AF-A0A6A5V4F9-F1
#
_cell.length_a   1.000
_cell.length_b   1.000
_cell.length_c   1.000
_cell.angle_alpha   90.00
_cell.angle_beta   90.00
_cell.angle_gamma   90.00
#
_symmetry.space_group_name_H-M   'P 1'
#
loop_
_entity.id
_entity.type
_entity.pdbx_description
1 polymer ?
#
loop_
_entity_poly.entity_id
_entity_poly.type
_entity_poly.pdbx_seq_one_letter_code
_entity_poly.pdbx_strand_id
1 'polypeptide(L)'
;MTDSKPLTAFISGPLEPSDEYFATHYIPRLDAAIAAHHTFVIGPVRGVDTLALSYLLSQNVSPDRITIFMASFEYANETWRKEFEAKSVNVYCVEDAVTTRERDAAMTEKSDYDILRYRTEGEAREVYGKGWWPRVSNTEVNERRRRGVGSLEYTLGEEGKEGEGSKGGEDGGESGKGSKREGLRRLFGRK
;
A
#
# COMPACT_ATOMS: atom_id res chain seq x y z
N MET A 1 -24.61 8.76 19.52
CA MET A 1 -23.50 7.92 19.07
C MET A 1 -23.42 8.11 17.58
N THR A 2 -22.36 8.75 17.07
CA THR A 2 -22.19 8.89 15.62
C THR A 2 -21.85 7.52 15.07
N ASP A 3 -22.79 6.96 14.33
CA ASP A 3 -22.69 5.67 13.65
C ASP A 3 -21.70 5.81 12.48
N SER A 4 -20.40 5.88 12.81
CA SER A 4 -19.35 5.94 11.80
C SER A 4 -19.19 4.55 11.19
N LYS A 5 -19.42 4.46 9.88
CA LYS A 5 -19.18 3.25 9.10
C LYS A 5 -17.81 2.64 9.45
N PRO A 6 -17.70 1.31 9.63
CA PRO A 6 -16.41 0.66 9.81
C PRO A 6 -15.43 0.99 8.68
N LEU A 7 -14.19 1.29 9.03
CA LEU A 7 -13.11 1.51 8.06
C LEU A 7 -12.74 0.21 7.35
N THR A 8 -12.25 0.32 6.13
CA THR A 8 -11.83 -0.78 5.26
C THR A 8 -10.31 -0.77 5.08
N ALA A 9 -9.66 -1.87 5.43
CA ALA A 9 -8.21 -2.05 5.31
C ALA A 9 -7.86 -2.80 4.01
N PHE A 10 -6.92 -2.27 3.22
CA PHE A 10 -6.30 -3.03 2.12
C PHE A 10 -5.04 -3.74 2.62
N ILE A 11 -5.06 -5.07 2.57
CA ILE A 11 -3.92 -5.90 2.95
C ILE A 11 -3.09 -6.20 1.72
N SER A 12 -1.79 -5.89 1.75
CA SER A 12 -0.87 -6.23 0.66
C SER A 12 0.56 -6.51 1.17
N GLY A 13 1.31 -7.34 0.45
CA GLY A 13 2.65 -7.73 0.87
C GLY A 13 3.39 -8.63 -0.11
N PRO A 14 4.58 -9.13 0.28
CA PRO A 14 5.37 -10.02 -0.55
C PRO A 14 4.68 -11.36 -0.85
N LEU A 15 5.05 -11.98 -1.98
CA LEU A 15 4.54 -13.28 -2.42
C LEU A 15 5.06 -14.47 -1.60
N GLU A 16 6.21 -14.30 -0.95
CA GLU A 16 6.92 -15.37 -0.25
C GLU A 16 7.38 -14.88 1.13
N PRO A 17 6.46 -14.46 2.03
CA PRO A 17 6.81 -14.13 3.41
C PRO A 17 7.15 -15.42 4.18
N SER A 18 8.04 -15.32 5.17
CA SER A 18 8.14 -16.35 6.22
C SER A 18 7.01 -16.17 7.23
N ASP A 19 6.71 -17.20 8.00
CA ASP A 19 5.72 -17.12 9.09
C ASP A 19 6.14 -16.06 10.13
N GLU A 20 7.43 -15.99 10.46
CA GLU A 20 7.99 -14.98 11.37
C GLU A 20 7.82 -13.55 10.83
N TYR A 21 8.04 -13.35 9.52
CA TYR A 21 7.82 -12.06 8.88
C TYR A 21 6.34 -11.66 8.96
N PHE A 22 5.43 -12.59 8.67
CA PHE A 22 4.00 -12.32 8.75
C PHE A 22 3.58 -12.02 10.20
N ALA A 23 4.03 -12.84 11.16
CA ALA A 23 3.73 -12.66 12.57
C ALA A 23 4.24 -11.33 13.12
N THR A 24 5.44 -10.92 12.74
CA THR A 24 6.05 -9.68 13.24
C THR A 24 5.38 -8.43 12.66
N HIS A 25 5.02 -8.46 11.38
CA HIS A 25 4.65 -7.24 10.67
C HIS A 25 3.16 -7.08 10.36
N TYR A 26 2.41 -8.18 10.31
CA TYR A 26 1.00 -8.17 9.94
C TYR A 26 0.09 -8.44 11.13
N ILE A 27 0.37 -9.48 11.93
CA ILE A 27 -0.53 -9.89 13.02
C ILE A 27 -0.92 -8.73 13.95
N PRO A 28 0.01 -7.92 14.51
CA PRO A 28 -0.38 -6.83 15.42
C PRO A 28 -1.31 -5.79 14.78
N ARG A 29 -1.15 -5.55 13.47
CA ARG A 29 -1.98 -4.58 12.71
C ARG A 29 -3.34 -5.18 12.35
N LEU A 30 -3.37 -6.47 12.02
CA LEU A 30 -4.61 -7.20 11.80
C LEU A 30 -5.42 -7.26 13.09
N ASP A 31 -4.80 -7.58 14.23
CA ASP A 31 -5.45 -7.61 15.54
C ASP A 31 -6.07 -6.26 15.90
N ALA A 32 -5.33 -5.17 15.69
CA ALA A 32 -5.86 -3.83 15.92
C ALA A 32 -7.08 -3.52 15.03
N ALA A 33 -7.03 -3.89 13.75
CA ALA A 33 -8.16 -3.71 12.82
C ALA A 33 -9.36 -4.61 13.15
N ILE A 34 -9.10 -5.85 13.61
CA ILE A 34 -10.14 -6.78 14.06
C ILE A 34 -10.87 -6.20 15.27
N ALA A 35 -10.12 -5.75 16.28
CA ALA A 35 -10.65 -5.16 17.51
C ALA A 35 -11.45 -3.87 17.24
N ALA A 36 -11.05 -3.10 16.23
CA ALA A 36 -11.77 -1.91 15.78
C ALA A 36 -12.97 -2.20 14.86
N HIS A 37 -13.34 -3.48 14.67
CA HIS A 37 -14.45 -3.92 13.81
C HIS A 37 -14.34 -3.50 12.34
N HIS A 38 -13.11 -3.27 11.83
CA HIS A 38 -12.87 -2.88 10.44
C HIS A 38 -13.22 -4.00 9.43
N THR A 39 -13.41 -3.66 8.16
CA THR A 39 -13.53 -4.60 7.05
C THR A 39 -12.21 -4.71 6.29
N PHE A 40 -12.08 -5.71 5.43
CA PHE A 40 -10.82 -6.06 4.78
C PHE A 40 -11.02 -6.28 3.28
N VAL A 41 -10.13 -5.70 2.48
CA VAL A 41 -9.97 -6.03 1.05
C VAL A 41 -8.61 -6.69 0.84
N ILE A 42 -8.61 -7.81 0.10
CA ILE A 42 -7.44 -8.67 -0.10
C ILE A 42 -7.40 -9.07 -1.58
N GLY A 43 -6.20 -9.22 -2.13
CA GLY A 43 -6.01 -9.88 -3.42
C GLY A 43 -6.21 -11.40 -3.33
N PRO A 44 -6.25 -12.11 -4.46
CA PRO A 44 -6.41 -13.56 -4.52
C PRO A 44 -5.06 -14.29 -4.54
N VAL A 45 -3.93 -13.58 -4.42
CA VAL A 45 -2.60 -14.09 -4.74
C VAL A 45 -1.99 -14.88 -3.58
N ARG A 46 -0.94 -15.66 -3.85
CA ARG A 46 -0.16 -16.34 -2.80
C ARG A 46 0.61 -15.34 -1.93
N GLY A 47 1.07 -15.81 -0.76
CA GLY A 47 1.90 -15.03 0.15
C GLY A 47 1.08 -14.33 1.22
N VAL A 48 1.33 -13.04 1.45
CA VAL A 48 0.65 -12.27 2.50
C VAL A 48 -0.88 -12.32 2.35
N ASP A 49 -1.41 -12.22 1.14
CA ASP A 49 -2.85 -12.28 0.87
C ASP A 49 -3.47 -13.60 1.40
N THR A 50 -2.83 -14.73 1.11
CA THR A 50 -3.26 -16.05 1.58
C THR A 50 -3.14 -16.20 3.10
N LEU A 51 -2.02 -15.75 3.67
CA LEU A 51 -1.78 -15.80 5.12
C LEU A 51 -2.78 -14.92 5.88
N ALA A 52 -3.05 -13.72 5.38
CA ALA A 52 -4.01 -12.79 5.95
C ALA A 52 -5.44 -13.33 5.92
N LEU A 53 -5.89 -13.87 4.79
CA LEU A 53 -7.21 -14.49 4.70
C LEU A 53 -7.34 -15.63 5.72
N SER A 54 -6.35 -16.52 5.77
CA SER A 54 -6.33 -17.65 6.71
C SER A 54 -6.35 -17.18 8.16
N TYR A 55 -5.55 -16.15 8.47
CA TYR A 55 -5.48 -15.57 9.80
C TYR A 55 -6.82 -14.95 10.22
N LEU A 56 -7.43 -14.09 9.40
CA LEU A 56 -8.70 -13.44 9.69
C LEU A 56 -9.82 -14.47 9.96
N LEU A 57 -9.91 -15.51 9.13
CA LEU A 57 -10.87 -16.59 9.34
C LEU A 57 -10.59 -17.36 10.65
N SER A 58 -9.31 -17.61 10.99
CA SER A 58 -8.95 -18.25 12.27
C SER A 58 -9.30 -17.41 13.50
N GLN A 59 -9.34 -16.08 13.36
CA GLN A 59 -9.74 -15.14 14.41
C GLN A 59 -11.26 -14.96 14.49
N ASN A 60 -12.05 -15.79 13.79
CA ASN A 60 -13.51 -15.69 13.71
C ASN A 60 -14.01 -14.33 13.19
N VAL A 61 -13.23 -13.67 12.33
CA VAL A 61 -13.73 -12.51 11.59
C VAL A 61 -14.84 -13.00 10.68
N SER A 62 -16.01 -12.36 10.82
CA SER A 62 -17.18 -12.71 10.01
C SER A 62 -16.85 -12.59 8.51
N PRO A 63 -17.13 -13.61 7.68
CA PRO A 63 -16.74 -13.61 6.26
C PRO A 63 -17.28 -12.44 5.44
N ASP A 64 -18.42 -11.85 5.82
CA ASP A 64 -19.01 -10.66 5.20
C ASP A 64 -18.15 -9.39 5.36
N ARG A 65 -17.22 -9.37 6.34
CA ARG A 65 -16.23 -8.30 6.51
C ARG A 65 -15.01 -8.47 5.62
N ILE A 66 -14.91 -9.53 4.82
CA ILE A 66 -13.75 -9.84 3.99
C ILE A 66 -14.18 -9.88 2.52
N THR A 67 -13.50 -9.10 1.69
CA THR A 67 -13.74 -9.07 0.24
C THR A 67 -12.46 -9.38 -0.53
N ILE A 68 -12.51 -10.44 -1.34
CA ILE A 68 -11.45 -10.81 -2.27
C ILE A 68 -11.68 -10.07 -3.58
N PHE A 69 -10.76 -9.18 -3.95
CA PHE A 69 -10.79 -8.51 -5.24
C PHE A 69 -10.06 -9.38 -6.25
N MET A 70 -10.66 -9.62 -7.41
CA MET A 70 -10.06 -10.35 -8.51
C MET A 70 -10.09 -9.48 -9.76
N ALA A 71 -8.98 -9.44 -10.51
CA ALA A 71 -8.98 -8.87 -11.84
C ALA A 71 -9.87 -9.71 -12.77
N SER A 72 -10.34 -9.15 -13.89
CA SER A 72 -11.24 -9.83 -14.82
C SER A 72 -10.75 -11.22 -15.26
N PHE A 73 -9.45 -11.34 -15.57
CA PHE A 73 -8.83 -12.61 -15.98
C PHE A 73 -8.70 -13.62 -14.82
N GLU A 74 -8.54 -13.15 -13.58
CA GLU A 74 -8.49 -14.00 -12.39
C GLU A 74 -9.90 -14.50 -12.07
N TYR A 75 -10.88 -13.61 -12.13
CA TYR A 75 -12.29 -13.92 -11.86
C TYR A 75 -12.88 -14.88 -12.89
N ALA A 76 -12.43 -14.83 -14.15
CA ALA A 76 -12.82 -15.76 -15.20
C ALA A 76 -12.40 -17.21 -14.90
N ASN A 77 -11.41 -17.44 -14.04
CA ASN A 77 -11.05 -18.77 -13.55
C ASN A 77 -12.06 -19.23 -12.48
N GLU A 78 -13.06 -20.01 -12.91
CA GLU A 78 -14.14 -20.48 -12.06
C GLU A 78 -13.66 -21.34 -10.87
N THR A 79 -12.67 -22.21 -11.07
CA THR A 79 -12.13 -23.03 -9.98
C THR A 79 -11.54 -22.15 -8.89
N TRP A 80 -10.70 -21.18 -9.30
CA TRP A 80 -10.04 -20.28 -8.35
C TRP A 80 -11.04 -19.38 -7.62
N ARG A 81 -12.05 -18.86 -8.34
CA ARG A 81 -13.13 -18.08 -7.73
C ARG A 81 -13.93 -18.90 -6.70
N LYS A 82 -14.33 -20.12 -7.07
CA LYS A 82 -15.11 -21.03 -6.20
C LYS A 82 -14.38 -21.38 -4.91
N GLU A 83 -13.04 -21.43 -4.92
CA GLU A 83 -12.28 -21.66 -3.69
C GLU A 83 -12.48 -20.55 -2.65
N PHE A 84 -12.69 -19.30 -3.08
CA PHE A 84 -13.00 -18.20 -2.16
C PHE A 84 -14.48 -18.19 -1.78
N GLU A 85 -15.39 -18.39 -2.74
CA GLU A 85 -16.83 -18.50 -2.47
C GLU A 85 -17.15 -19.61 -1.46
N ALA A 86 -16.43 -20.74 -1.51
CA ALA A 86 -16.55 -21.84 -0.56
C ALA A 86 -16.15 -21.48 0.88
N LYS A 87 -15.37 -20.40 1.06
CA LYS A 87 -15.03 -19.84 2.39
C LYS A 87 -16.07 -18.81 2.85
N SER A 88 -17.14 -18.60 2.08
CA SER A 88 -18.21 -17.64 2.33
C SER A 88 -17.78 -16.17 2.42
N VAL A 89 -16.56 -15.85 1.99
CA VAL A 89 -16.12 -14.46 1.85
C VAL A 89 -16.73 -13.83 0.60
N ASN A 90 -16.80 -12.50 0.57
CA ASN A 90 -17.24 -11.81 -0.63
C ASN A 90 -16.16 -11.92 -1.72
N VAL A 91 -16.57 -12.11 -2.96
CA VAL A 91 -15.68 -12.06 -4.12
C VAL A 91 -16.15 -10.96 -5.06
N TYR A 92 -15.24 -10.06 -5.42
CA TYR A 92 -15.53 -8.90 -6.24
C TYR A 92 -14.68 -8.94 -7.51
N CYS A 93 -15.36 -8.93 -8.67
CA CYS A 93 -14.71 -8.76 -9.97
C CYS A 93 -14.45 -7.28 -10.22
N VAL A 94 -13.19 -6.91 -10.44
CA VAL A 94 -12.85 -5.61 -11.01
C VAL A 94 -12.89 -5.76 -12.53
N GLU A 95 -14.07 -5.54 -13.13
CA GLU A 95 -14.34 -5.87 -14.54
C GLU A 95 -13.36 -5.19 -15.51
N ASP A 96 -13.01 -3.93 -15.26
CA ASP A 96 -12.08 -3.17 -16.11
C ASP A 96 -10.59 -3.46 -15.83
N ALA A 97 -10.26 -4.23 -14.78
CA ALA A 97 -8.87 -4.58 -14.49
C ALA A 97 -8.44 -5.78 -15.34
N VAL A 98 -7.54 -5.54 -16.29
CA VAL A 98 -6.88 -6.57 -17.11
C VAL A 98 -5.51 -6.95 -16.56
N THR A 99 -5.02 -6.21 -15.56
CA THR A 99 -3.76 -6.48 -14.85
C THR A 99 -3.97 -6.54 -13.34
N THR A 100 -3.04 -7.22 -12.64
CA THR A 100 -2.98 -7.22 -11.17
C THR A 100 -2.79 -5.80 -10.60
N ARG A 101 -2.08 -4.93 -11.33
CA ARG A 101 -1.84 -3.54 -10.90
C ARG A 101 -3.09 -2.68 -10.95
N GLU A 102 -3.96 -2.86 -11.95
CA GLU A 102 -5.26 -2.17 -12.02
C GLU A 102 -6.20 -2.65 -10.92
N ARG A 103 -6.22 -3.96 -10.65
CA ARG A 103 -6.94 -4.52 -9.50
C ARG A 103 -6.44 -3.92 -8.18
N ASP A 104 -5.12 -3.84 -7.99
CA ASP A 104 -4.54 -3.24 -6.78
C ASP A 104 -4.85 -1.74 -6.67
N ALA A 105 -4.98 -1.03 -7.80
CA ALA A 105 -5.45 0.35 -7.83
C ALA A 105 -6.90 0.48 -7.36
N ALA A 106 -7.79 -0.40 -7.84
CA ALA A 106 -9.17 -0.45 -7.39
C ALA A 106 -9.26 -0.79 -5.89
N MET A 107 -8.43 -1.70 -5.37
CA MET A 107 -8.36 -1.98 -3.93
C MET A 107 -7.91 -0.77 -3.13
N THR A 108 -6.93 0.00 -3.62
CA THR A 108 -6.49 1.24 -2.97
C THR A 108 -7.61 2.27 -2.92
N GLU A 109 -8.35 2.44 -4.02
CA GLU A 109 -9.48 3.37 -4.10
C GLU A 109 -10.66 2.96 -3.19
N LYS A 110 -10.93 1.66 -3.06
CA LYS A 110 -12.05 1.11 -2.28
C LYS A 110 -11.73 0.90 -0.79
N SER A 111 -10.55 1.28 -0.32
CA SER A 111 -10.11 1.12 1.06
C SER A 111 -9.70 2.44 1.70
N ASP A 112 -9.88 2.55 3.00
CA ASP A 112 -9.59 3.76 3.76
C ASP A 112 -8.09 3.87 4.11
N TYR A 113 -7.43 2.73 4.34
CA TYR A 113 -6.00 2.65 4.67
C TYR A 113 -5.39 1.31 4.26
N ASP A 114 -4.06 1.19 4.34
CA ASP A 114 -3.33 -0.05 4.05
C ASP A 114 -2.79 -0.72 5.31
N ILE A 115 -2.89 -2.05 5.36
CA ILE A 115 -2.05 -2.92 6.19
C ILE A 115 -1.02 -3.54 5.25
N LEU A 116 0.11 -2.86 5.09
CA LEU A 116 1.16 -3.28 4.17
C LEU A 116 2.56 -3.22 4.75
N ARG A 117 3.43 -4.08 4.21
CA ARG A 117 4.88 -4.02 4.36
C ARG A 117 5.54 -4.70 3.17
N TYR A 118 6.46 -4.00 2.53
CA TYR A 118 7.41 -4.60 1.60
C TYR A 118 8.78 -4.72 2.24
N ARG A 119 9.59 -5.67 1.75
CA ARG A 119 10.95 -5.87 2.23
C ARG A 119 11.80 -4.63 1.96
N THR A 120 12.62 -4.29 2.94
CA THR A 120 13.77 -3.41 2.72
C THR A 120 14.74 -4.04 1.72
N GLU A 121 15.66 -3.25 1.20
CA GLU A 121 16.69 -3.75 0.28
C GLU A 121 17.55 -4.84 0.92
N GLY A 122 17.97 -4.66 2.17
CA GLY A 122 18.75 -5.64 2.92
C GLY A 122 18.01 -6.98 3.04
N GLU A 123 16.75 -6.95 3.48
CA GLU A 123 15.93 -8.16 3.58
C GLU A 123 15.68 -8.82 2.21
N ALA A 124 15.46 -8.00 1.17
CA ALA A 124 15.27 -8.53 -0.17
C ALA A 124 16.55 -9.19 -0.71
N ARG A 125 17.73 -8.61 -0.44
CA ARG A 125 19.02 -9.20 -0.82
C ARG A 125 19.31 -10.49 -0.07
N GLU A 126 18.98 -10.55 1.21
CA GLU A 126 19.13 -11.75 2.01
C GLU A 126 18.25 -12.89 1.48
N VAL A 127 16.98 -12.59 1.17
CA VAL A 127 16.02 -13.59 0.69
C VAL A 127 16.31 -14.06 -0.74
N TYR A 128 16.60 -13.13 -1.66
CA TYR A 128 16.73 -13.46 -3.08
C TYR A 128 18.18 -13.70 -3.53
N GLY A 129 19.16 -13.29 -2.73
CA GLY A 129 20.59 -13.46 -3.03
C GLY A 129 20.96 -12.93 -4.41
N LYS A 130 21.55 -13.80 -5.24
CA LYS A 130 21.92 -13.47 -6.63
C LYS A 130 20.73 -13.18 -7.55
N GLY A 131 19.53 -13.61 -7.17
CA GLY A 131 18.28 -13.32 -7.87
C GLY A 131 17.66 -12.00 -7.45
N TRP A 132 18.30 -11.22 -6.59
CA TRP A 132 17.85 -9.87 -6.26
C TRP A 132 18.18 -8.88 -7.39
N TRP A 133 17.26 -7.95 -7.67
CA TRP A 133 17.52 -6.78 -8.51
C TRP A 133 16.69 -5.58 -8.01
N PRO A 134 17.15 -4.34 -8.23
CA PRO A 134 16.44 -3.14 -7.82
C PRO A 134 15.09 -3.02 -8.54
N ARG A 135 14.00 -2.85 -7.78
CA ARG A 135 12.64 -2.68 -8.30
C ARG A 135 11.74 -2.02 -7.26
N VAL A 136 10.72 -1.30 -7.73
CA VAL A 136 9.58 -0.87 -6.91
C VAL A 136 8.60 -2.04 -6.83
N SER A 137 8.31 -2.52 -5.62
CA SER A 137 7.36 -3.64 -5.44
C SER A 137 5.91 -3.19 -5.68
N ASN A 138 4.99 -4.09 -6.07
CA ASN A 138 3.58 -3.69 -6.20
C ASN A 138 2.98 -3.19 -4.88
N THR A 139 3.38 -3.78 -3.74
CA THR A 139 3.02 -3.29 -2.40
C THR A 139 3.49 -1.85 -2.18
N GLU A 140 4.71 -1.51 -2.61
CA GLU A 140 5.22 -0.14 -2.55
C GLU A 140 4.47 0.80 -3.49
N VAL A 141 4.09 0.34 -4.69
CA VAL A 141 3.22 1.12 -5.60
C VAL A 141 1.88 1.46 -4.94
N ASN A 142 1.31 0.57 -4.12
CA ASN A 142 0.05 0.83 -3.41
C ASN A 142 0.21 1.97 -2.39
N GLU A 143 1.27 1.94 -1.59
CA GLU A 143 1.60 3.02 -0.66
C GLU A 143 1.82 4.35 -1.41
N ARG A 144 2.58 4.34 -2.50
CA ARG A 144 2.80 5.51 -3.35
C ARG A 144 1.49 6.07 -3.90
N ARG A 145 0.59 5.21 -4.39
CA ARG A 145 -0.74 5.59 -4.89
C ARG A 145 -1.56 6.31 -3.82
N ARG A 146 -1.59 5.80 -2.59
CA ARG A 146 -2.32 6.43 -1.47
C ARG A 146 -1.73 7.80 -1.10
N ARG A 147 -0.43 8.00 -1.30
CA ARG A 147 0.26 9.30 -1.12
C ARG A 147 0.13 10.24 -2.34
N GLY A 148 -0.56 9.83 -3.40
CA GLY A 148 -0.67 10.61 -4.64
C GLY A 148 0.60 10.62 -5.50
N VAL A 149 1.51 9.67 -5.28
CA VAL A 149 2.77 9.52 -6.03
C VAL A 149 2.58 8.47 -7.12
N GLY A 150 2.62 8.89 -8.39
CA GLY A 150 2.48 8.00 -9.54
C GLY A 150 3.79 7.42 -10.10
N SER A 151 4.94 7.83 -9.58
CA SER A 151 6.24 7.40 -10.13
C SER A 151 6.53 5.92 -9.81
N LEU A 152 6.97 5.19 -10.84
CA LEU A 152 7.50 3.82 -10.74
C LEU A 152 9.04 3.80 -10.75
N GLU A 153 9.67 4.97 -10.73
CA GLU A 153 11.11 5.07 -10.69
C GLU A 153 11.63 4.49 -9.37
N TYR A 154 12.60 3.59 -9.50
CA TYR A 154 13.33 3.08 -8.36
C TYR A 154 14.43 4.08 -8.03
N THR A 155 14.41 4.60 -6.81
CA THR A 155 15.48 5.41 -6.26
C THR A 155 16.22 4.53 -5.26
N LEU A 156 17.54 4.39 -5.40
CA LEU A 156 18.35 3.74 -4.38
C LEU A 156 18.13 4.50 -3.07
N GLY A 157 17.70 3.78 -2.02
CA GLY A 157 17.33 4.40 -0.76
C GLY A 157 18.53 5.03 -0.07
N GLU A 158 18.41 6.31 0.27
CA GLU A 158 18.92 6.77 1.56
C GLU A 158 18.16 5.98 2.64
N GLU A 159 18.89 5.20 3.42
CA GLU A 159 18.35 4.37 4.49
C GLU A 159 17.59 5.24 5.51
N GLY A 160 16.42 4.73 5.94
CA GLY A 160 15.56 5.18 7.03
C GLY A 160 15.92 6.50 7.75
N LYS A 161 15.17 7.56 7.44
CA LYS A 161 14.84 8.58 8.43
C LYS A 161 13.39 8.43 8.84
N GLU A 162 13.17 7.54 9.81
CA GLU A 162 12.05 7.69 10.72
C GLU A 162 12.18 9.07 11.41
N GLY A 163 11.06 9.77 11.53
CA GLY A 163 11.03 11.18 11.88
C GLY A 163 11.66 11.50 13.24
N GLU A 164 12.70 12.34 13.21
CA GLU A 164 13.08 13.13 14.38
C GLU A 164 12.31 14.45 14.38
N GLY A 165 11.33 14.50 15.28
CA GLY A 165 11.18 15.56 16.27
C GLY A 165 11.37 17.01 15.82
N SER A 166 10.24 17.71 15.76
CA SER A 166 10.12 19.15 16.04
C SER A 166 11.15 19.66 17.04
N LYS A 167 11.98 20.63 16.62
CA LYS A 167 12.52 21.65 17.51
C LYS A 167 12.20 23.01 16.93
N GLY A 168 11.34 23.72 17.66
CA GLY A 168 11.07 25.13 17.48
C GLY A 168 12.33 25.98 17.67
N GLY A 169 12.28 27.13 17.03
CA GLY A 169 13.23 28.22 17.16
C GLY A 169 12.58 29.45 16.54
N GLU A 170 11.70 30.09 17.30
CA GLU A 170 11.48 31.52 17.15
C GLU A 170 12.83 32.22 17.41
N ASP A 171 13.27 33.10 16.51
CA ASP A 171 13.66 34.43 16.93
C ASP A 171 13.66 35.41 15.74
N GLY A 172 13.16 36.62 16.02
CA GLY A 172 12.99 37.70 15.07
C GLY A 172 14.29 38.44 14.73
N GLY A 173 14.25 39.27 13.70
CA GLY A 173 15.38 40.11 13.34
C GLY A 173 15.25 40.83 12.01
N GLU A 174 14.37 41.82 11.96
CA GLU A 174 14.34 42.84 10.92
C GLU A 174 15.61 43.72 10.98
N SER A 175 16.32 43.91 9.86
CA SER A 175 16.92 45.19 9.44
C SER A 175 17.71 45.04 8.14
N GLY A 176 17.36 45.87 7.16
CA GLY A 176 17.95 45.84 5.82
C GLY A 176 19.26 46.60 5.67
N LYS A 177 19.86 46.45 4.48
CA LYS A 177 20.51 47.51 3.69
C LYS A 177 20.82 46.96 2.30
N GLY A 178 20.32 47.65 1.28
CA GLY A 178 20.44 47.24 -0.12
C GLY A 178 21.80 47.55 -0.76
N SER A 179 22.00 47.00 -1.95
CA SER A 179 22.73 47.69 -3.02
C SER A 179 22.36 47.12 -4.39
N LYS A 180 21.70 47.97 -5.17
CA LYS A 180 21.57 48.06 -6.64
C LYS A 180 22.40 47.08 -7.47
N ARG A 181 21.74 46.41 -8.43
CA ARG A 181 22.10 46.45 -9.86
C ARG A 181 20.84 46.36 -10.74
N GLU A 182 20.51 47.50 -11.36
CA GLU A 182 19.90 47.58 -12.70
C GLU A 182 20.58 46.57 -13.64
N GLY A 183 19.97 45.91 -14.61
CA GLY A 183 18.73 46.14 -15.32
C GLY A 183 18.98 45.65 -16.75
N LEU A 184 18.13 44.79 -17.31
CA LEU A 184 17.87 44.73 -18.75
C LEU A 184 16.62 43.86 -19.01
N ARG A 185 15.52 44.52 -19.37
CA ARG A 185 14.35 43.91 -20.02
C ARG A 185 14.42 44.24 -21.51
N ARG A 186 13.67 43.43 -22.28
CA ARG A 186 13.26 43.54 -23.71
C ARG A 186 14.21 42.76 -24.63
N LEU A 187 13.74 41.99 -25.63
CA LEU A 187 12.58 42.18 -26.48
C LEU A 187 11.91 40.84 -26.88
N PHE A 188 10.57 40.83 -26.85
CA PHE A 188 9.75 40.11 -27.83
C PHE A 188 9.68 40.95 -29.12
N GLY A 189 9.79 40.30 -30.27
CA GLY A 189 9.54 40.89 -31.59
C GLY A 189 8.99 39.83 -32.54
N ARG A 190 7.66 39.89 -32.76
CA ARG A 190 6.94 39.21 -33.82
C ARG A 190 7.54 39.51 -35.19
N LYS A 191 7.61 38.51 -36.06
CA LYS A 191 7.17 38.59 -37.46
C LYS A 191 6.63 37.22 -37.86
#